data_AF-A0A679JMF3-F1
#
_entry.id   AF-A0A679JMF3-F1
#
_cell.length_a   1.000
_cell.length_b   1.000
_cell.length_c   1.000
_cell.angle_alpha   90.00
_cell.angle_beta   90.00
_cell.angle_gamma   90.00
#
_symmetry.space_group_name_H-M   'P 1'
#
loop_
_entity.id
_entity.type
_entity.pdbx_description
1 polymer ?
#
loop_
_entity_poly.entity_id
_entity_poly.type
_entity_poly.pdbx_seq_one_letter_code
_entity_poly.pdbx_strand_id
1 'polypeptide(L)'
;MQDLTALRVAIDILQVPSRMHATRSKPLPDGVGLLLFVAAGDEGVTTNAARTTGRSPEFLLEAAQFFIEQILLSPASDSYRILGADRTATSIELRRNMALLLKILHPDHYQNVQRSIFAGRVTEAWNNLKTLERRSTYDAGRHAYAAEEPSRLSANRASQWPQAVVRHSQANSRTARRRRPLRHALLDFLAHFRT
;
A
#
# COMPACT_ATOMS: atom_id res chain seq x y z
N MET A 1 -15.62 17.87 13.36
CA MET A 1 -14.18 18.03 13.67
C MET A 1 -13.42 17.12 12.71
N GLN A 2 -12.43 17.62 11.98
CA GLN A 2 -11.68 16.78 11.04
C GLN A 2 -10.87 15.74 11.81
N ASP A 3 -10.94 14.47 11.39
CA ASP A 3 -10.16 13.41 12.03
C ASP A 3 -8.71 13.45 11.54
N LEU A 4 -7.78 13.64 12.48
CA LEU A 4 -6.34 13.76 12.23
C LEU A 4 -5.57 12.50 12.65
N THR A 5 -6.27 11.42 13.01
CA THR A 5 -5.64 10.20 13.54
C THR A 5 -4.62 9.62 12.57
N ALA A 6 -4.97 9.47 11.29
CA ALA A 6 -4.02 9.02 10.25
C ALA A 6 -2.82 9.96 10.11
N LEU A 7 -3.03 11.27 10.17
CA LEU A 7 -1.95 12.25 10.05
C LEU A 7 -1.00 12.22 11.25
N ARG A 8 -1.52 12.03 12.47
CA ARG A 8 -0.68 11.82 13.66
C ARG A 8 0.15 10.53 13.54
N VAL A 9 -0.46 9.45 13.06
CA VAL A 9 0.28 8.20 12.79
C VAL A 9 1.37 8.43 11.73
N ALA A 10 1.09 9.22 10.69
CA ALA A 10 2.06 9.57 9.66
C ALA A 10 3.27 10.33 10.22
N ILE A 11 3.03 11.31 11.10
CA ILE A 11 4.07 12.03 11.83
C ILE A 11 4.91 11.06 12.67
N ASP A 12 4.24 10.19 13.44
CA ASP A 12 4.91 9.22 14.31
C ASP A 12 5.82 8.26 13.55
N ILE A 13 5.40 7.74 12.40
CA ILE A 13 6.23 6.82 11.60
C ILE A 13 7.36 7.53 10.88
N LEU A 14 7.19 8.79 10.48
CA LEU A 14 8.26 9.58 9.86
C LEU A 14 9.36 9.86 10.88
N GLN A 15 8.99 10.19 12.13
CA GLN A 15 9.94 10.43 13.21
C GLN A 15 10.53 9.14 13.79
N VAL A 16 9.76 8.06 13.84
CA VAL A 16 10.17 6.77 14.39
C VAL A 16 9.88 5.63 13.39
N PRO A 17 10.76 5.41 12.40
CA PRO A 17 10.54 4.44 11.32
C PRO A 17 10.31 2.99 11.77
N SER A 18 10.83 2.59 12.94
CA SER A 18 10.59 1.24 13.49
C SER A 18 9.11 0.94 13.76
N ARG A 19 8.26 1.97 13.92
CA ARG A 19 6.81 1.82 14.11
C ARG A 19 6.08 1.36 12.83
N MET A 20 6.70 1.47 11.66
CA MET A 20 6.06 1.10 10.38
C MET A 20 5.54 -0.35 10.36
N HIS A 21 6.31 -1.30 10.92
CA HIS A 21 5.91 -2.70 10.92
C HIS A 21 4.62 -2.93 11.71
N ALA A 22 4.50 -2.31 12.88
CA ALA A 22 3.29 -2.39 13.69
C ALA A 22 2.10 -1.67 13.04
N THR A 23 2.34 -0.56 12.32
CA THR A 23 1.28 0.15 11.60
C THR A 23 0.76 -0.65 10.41
N ARG A 24 1.64 -1.36 9.68
CA ARG A 24 1.26 -2.20 8.54
C ARG A 24 0.35 -3.37 8.92
N SER A 25 0.51 -3.94 10.12
CA SER A 25 -0.29 -5.08 10.57
C SER A 25 -1.64 -4.68 11.18
N LYS A 26 -1.83 -3.41 11.54
CA LYS A 26 -3.09 -2.88 12.09
C LYS A 26 -4.05 -2.42 10.99
N PRO A 27 -5.36 -2.31 11.28
CA PRO A 27 -6.31 -1.61 10.42
C PRO A 27 -5.82 -0.19 10.08
N LEU A 28 -6.29 0.35 8.96
CA LEU A 28 -5.98 1.74 8.63
C LEU A 28 -6.55 2.67 9.72
N PRO A 29 -5.79 3.67 10.16
CA PRO A 29 -6.30 4.68 11.08
C PRO A 29 -7.39 5.52 10.41
N ASP A 30 -8.30 6.06 11.21
CA ASP A 30 -9.31 7.00 10.72
C ASP A 30 -8.67 8.28 10.17
N GLY A 31 -9.35 8.95 9.24
CA GLY A 31 -8.88 10.20 8.66
C GLY A 31 -7.88 10.06 7.49
N VAL A 32 -7.70 8.86 6.91
CA VAL A 32 -6.83 8.68 5.73
C VAL A 32 -7.25 9.56 4.56
N GLY A 33 -8.55 9.81 4.35
CA GLY A 33 -9.01 10.73 3.30
C GLY A 33 -8.42 12.15 3.46
N LEU A 34 -8.37 12.68 4.68
CA LEU A 34 -7.74 13.98 4.95
C LEU A 34 -6.23 13.93 4.68
N LEU A 35 -5.56 12.86 5.10
CA LEU A 35 -4.14 12.64 4.81
C LEU A 35 -3.86 12.65 3.30
N LEU A 36 -4.73 12.05 2.48
CA LEU A 36 -4.59 12.06 1.02
C LEU A 36 -4.73 13.48 0.44
N PHE A 37 -5.63 14.31 0.96
CA PHE A 37 -5.74 15.72 0.56
C PHE A 37 -4.47 16.51 0.91
N VAL A 38 -3.94 16.31 2.13
CA VAL A 38 -2.66 16.91 2.53
C VAL A 38 -1.57 16.48 1.56
N ALA A 39 -1.37 15.19 1.33
CA ALA A 39 -0.34 14.69 0.42
C ALA A 39 -0.50 15.20 -1.02
N ALA A 40 -1.73 15.46 -1.46
CA ALA A 40 -2.06 16.01 -2.78
C ALA A 40 -1.88 17.54 -2.89
N GLY A 41 -1.39 18.19 -1.82
CA GLY A 41 -1.10 19.62 -1.80
C GLY A 41 -2.32 20.53 -1.66
N ASP A 42 -3.41 20.06 -1.05
CA ASP A 42 -4.56 20.91 -0.77
C ASP A 42 -4.21 21.96 0.29
N GLU A 43 -4.11 23.23 -0.10
CA GLU A 43 -3.68 24.32 0.77
C GLU A 43 -4.60 24.51 1.98
N GLY A 44 -5.92 24.50 1.77
CA GLY A 44 -6.89 24.74 2.84
C GLY A 44 -6.87 23.65 3.91
N VAL A 45 -6.82 22.39 3.48
CA VAL A 45 -6.70 21.24 4.39
C VAL A 45 -5.35 21.26 5.10
N THR A 46 -4.26 21.54 4.38
CA THR A 46 -2.90 21.53 4.93
C THR A 46 -2.70 22.65 5.96
N THR A 47 -3.15 23.87 5.69
CA THR A 47 -3.08 24.99 6.64
C THR A 47 -3.87 24.70 7.92
N ASN A 48 -5.07 24.12 7.81
CA ASN A 48 -5.85 23.76 9.00
C ASN A 48 -5.18 22.65 9.81
N ALA A 49 -4.63 21.64 9.13
CA ALA A 49 -3.88 20.56 9.78
C ALA A 49 -2.61 21.07 10.46
N ALA A 50 -1.87 21.98 9.83
CA ALA A 50 -0.68 22.64 10.38
C ALA A 50 -1.00 23.37 11.69
N ARG A 51 -2.06 24.19 11.70
CA ARG A 51 -2.53 24.88 12.90
C ARG A 51 -2.92 23.91 14.02
N THR A 52 -3.58 22.80 13.69
CA THR A 52 -4.09 21.86 14.69
C THR A 52 -3.00 20.95 15.26
N THR A 53 -1.99 20.60 14.45
CA THR A 53 -0.89 19.71 14.84
C THR A 53 0.33 20.46 15.38
N GLY A 54 0.42 21.78 15.15
CA GLY A 54 1.61 22.58 15.50
C GLY A 54 2.83 22.25 14.64
N ARG A 55 2.63 21.66 13.46
CA ARG A 55 3.70 21.30 12.50
C ARG A 55 3.63 22.19 11.27
N SER A 56 4.76 22.34 10.57
CA SER A 56 4.80 23.12 9.33
C SER A 56 4.05 22.40 8.19
N PRO A 57 3.48 23.13 7.21
CA PRO A 57 2.85 22.52 6.03
C PRO A 57 3.75 21.54 5.28
N GLU A 58 5.03 21.86 5.14
CA GLU A 58 6.03 21.05 4.42
C GLU A 58 6.27 19.73 5.14
N PHE A 59 6.38 19.75 6.46
CA PHE A 59 6.53 18.55 7.27
C PHE A 59 5.30 17.64 7.20
N LEU A 60 4.09 18.23 7.15
CA LEU A 60 2.86 17.45 7.00
C LEU A 60 2.75 16.81 5.62
N LEU A 61 3.17 17.52 4.57
CA LEU A 61 3.26 16.99 3.21
C LEU A 61 4.22 15.79 3.17
N GLU A 62 5.41 15.93 3.73
CA GLU A 62 6.41 14.87 3.80
C GLU A 62 5.88 13.64 4.57
N ALA A 63 5.31 13.86 5.76
CA ALA A 63 4.75 12.79 6.57
C ALA A 63 3.61 12.04 5.85
N ALA A 64 2.71 12.78 5.20
CA ALA A 64 1.60 12.19 4.47
C ALA A 64 2.09 11.38 3.25
N GLN A 65 3.05 11.88 2.49
CA GLN A 65 3.65 11.15 1.36
C GLN A 65 4.40 9.89 1.84
N PHE A 66 5.17 10.00 2.92
CA PHE A 66 5.86 8.86 3.53
C PHE A 66 4.87 7.77 3.98
N PHE A 67 3.76 8.15 4.61
CA PHE A 67 2.70 7.22 4.98
C PHE A 67 2.10 6.50 3.78
N ILE A 68 1.83 7.21 2.68
CA ILE A 68 1.32 6.61 1.44
C ILE A 68 2.30 5.55 0.93
N GLU A 69 3.57 5.91 0.74
CA GLU A 69 4.57 5.00 0.20
C GLU A 69 4.82 3.80 1.11
N GLN A 70 4.95 4.04 2.42
CA GLN A 70 5.34 2.99 3.34
C GLN A 70 4.18 2.14 3.85
N ILE A 71 2.97 2.69 4.00
CA ILE A 71 1.83 1.99 4.59
C ILE A 71 0.83 1.57 3.52
N LEU A 72 0.35 2.51 2.69
CA LEU A 72 -0.68 2.19 1.69
C LEU A 72 -0.10 1.34 0.57
N LEU A 73 1.09 1.71 0.08
CA LEU A 73 1.76 1.08 -1.05
C LEU A 73 2.78 0.03 -0.63
N SER A 74 2.68 -0.51 0.59
CA SER A 74 3.49 -1.65 1.02
C SER A 74 3.18 -2.90 0.16
N PRO A 75 4.14 -3.78 -0.15
CA PRO A 75 3.89 -4.96 -0.99
C PRO A 75 2.78 -5.89 -0.50
N ALA A 76 2.51 -5.91 0.81
CA ALA A 76 1.48 -6.75 1.43
C ALA A 76 0.08 -6.10 1.46
N SER A 77 -0.04 -4.84 1.03
CA SER A 77 -1.31 -4.11 1.05
C SER A 77 -2.31 -4.70 0.05
N ASP A 78 -3.54 -4.92 0.51
CA ASP A 78 -4.66 -5.28 -0.35
C ASP A 78 -5.20 -4.06 -1.12
N SER A 79 -6.14 -4.29 -2.03
CA SER A 79 -6.66 -3.23 -2.91
C SER A 79 -7.42 -2.14 -2.14
N TYR A 80 -8.08 -2.44 -1.02
CA TYR A 80 -8.73 -1.42 -0.20
C TYR A 80 -7.68 -0.56 0.50
N ARG A 81 -6.66 -1.20 1.08
CA ARG A 81 -5.57 -0.51 1.76
C ARG A 81 -4.76 0.35 0.81
N ILE A 82 -4.49 -0.12 -0.41
CA ILE A 82 -3.83 0.68 -1.45
C ILE A 82 -4.63 1.94 -1.76
N LEU A 83 -5.96 1.86 -1.81
CA LEU A 83 -6.85 3.01 -2.03
C LEU A 83 -7.13 3.81 -0.74
N GLY A 84 -6.42 3.54 0.35
CA GLY A 84 -6.56 4.28 1.61
C GLY A 84 -7.93 4.14 2.25
N ALA A 85 -8.55 2.96 2.14
CA ALA A 85 -9.90 2.70 2.59
C ALA A 85 -10.03 1.30 3.22
N ASP A 86 -11.15 1.06 3.88
CA ASP A 86 -11.59 -0.28 4.29
C ASP A 86 -12.71 -0.80 3.37
N ARG A 87 -13.23 -1.99 3.68
CA ARG A 87 -14.25 -2.68 2.86
C ARG A 87 -15.62 -2.00 2.85
N THR A 88 -15.91 -1.16 3.84
CA THR A 88 -17.17 -0.43 3.97
C THR A 88 -17.20 0.83 3.08
N ALA A 89 -16.05 1.23 2.53
CA ALA A 89 -15.94 2.43 1.71
C ALA A 89 -16.81 2.37 0.44
N THR A 90 -17.46 3.49 0.16
CA THR A 90 -18.30 3.66 -1.03
C THR A 90 -17.47 3.77 -2.31
N SER A 91 -18.06 3.48 -3.47
CA SER A 91 -17.39 3.66 -4.77
C SER A 91 -16.96 5.10 -5.04
N ILE A 92 -17.68 6.08 -4.47
CA ILE A 92 -17.37 7.51 -4.57
C ILE A 92 -16.08 7.80 -3.81
N GLU A 93 -15.95 7.30 -2.58
CA GLU A 93 -14.74 7.47 -1.76
C GLU A 93 -13.53 6.80 -2.40
N LEU A 94 -13.67 5.57 -2.88
CA LEU A 94 -12.58 4.86 -3.57
C LEU A 94 -12.12 5.60 -4.82
N ARG A 95 -13.05 6.14 -5.62
CA ARG A 95 -12.71 6.91 -6.82
C ARG A 95 -11.97 8.21 -6.47
N ARG A 96 -12.45 8.95 -5.46
CA ARG A 96 -11.79 10.16 -4.96
C ARG A 96 -10.37 9.85 -4.51
N ASN A 97 -10.20 8.82 -3.68
CA ASN A 97 -8.89 8.45 -3.14
C ASN A 97 -7.94 8.01 -4.25
N MET A 98 -8.42 7.22 -5.23
CA MET A 98 -7.64 6.86 -6.42
C MET A 98 -7.15 8.10 -7.18
N ALA A 99 -8.03 9.08 -7.42
CA ALA A 99 -7.66 10.29 -8.15
C ALA A 99 -6.59 11.10 -7.41
N LEU A 100 -6.72 11.24 -6.08
CA LEU A 100 -5.70 11.88 -5.24
C LEU A 100 -4.37 11.13 -5.30
N LEU A 101 -4.38 9.80 -5.18
CA LEU A 101 -3.17 8.98 -5.26
C LEU A 101 -2.46 9.09 -6.60
N LEU A 102 -3.20 9.07 -7.72
CA LEU A 102 -2.60 9.25 -9.05
C LEU A 102 -2.04 10.65 -9.26
N LYS A 103 -2.69 11.69 -8.72
CA LYS A 103 -2.15 13.06 -8.71
C LYS A 103 -0.82 13.11 -7.95
N ILE A 104 -0.75 12.51 -6.77
CA ILE A 104 0.48 12.46 -5.94
C ILE A 104 1.60 11.70 -6.65
N LEU A 105 1.27 10.63 -7.38
CA LEU A 105 2.24 9.74 -8.03
C LEU A 105 2.61 10.19 -9.46
N HIS A 106 2.12 11.34 -9.93
CA HIS A 106 2.38 11.81 -11.28
C HIS A 106 3.88 12.02 -11.55
N PRO A 107 4.42 11.52 -12.68
CA PRO A 107 5.86 11.57 -12.98
C PRO A 107 6.42 12.99 -13.14
N ASP A 108 5.57 13.98 -13.42
CA ASP A 108 6.01 15.39 -13.57
C ASP A 108 6.55 15.97 -12.27
N HIS A 109 6.16 15.42 -11.11
CA HIS A 109 6.72 15.88 -9.85
C HIS A 109 8.18 15.42 -9.69
N TYR A 110 8.51 14.20 -10.14
CA TYR A 110 9.86 13.61 -10.06
C TYR A 110 10.00 12.46 -11.08
N GLN A 111 11.00 12.49 -11.96
CA GLN A 111 11.31 11.39 -12.91
C GLN A 111 11.87 10.15 -12.17
N ASN A 112 11.08 9.54 -11.30
CA ASN A 112 11.45 8.39 -10.48
C ASN A 112 10.68 7.14 -10.90
N VAL A 113 11.42 6.14 -11.40
CA VAL A 113 10.89 4.83 -11.83
C VAL A 113 10.04 4.15 -10.75
N GLN A 114 10.33 4.37 -9.46
CA GLN A 114 9.55 3.80 -8.36
C GLN A 114 8.11 4.33 -8.33
N ARG A 115 7.89 5.60 -8.69
CA ARG A 115 6.54 6.19 -8.71
C ARG A 115 5.66 5.62 -9.81
N SER A 116 6.24 5.25 -10.96
CA SER A 116 5.49 4.53 -12.00
C SER A 116 5.02 3.15 -11.54
N ILE A 117 5.83 2.42 -10.76
CA ILE A 117 5.42 1.13 -10.16
C ILE A 117 4.24 1.34 -9.20
N PHE A 118 4.33 2.36 -8.36
CA PHE A 118 3.26 2.72 -7.44
C PHE A 118 1.97 3.12 -8.14
N ALA A 119 2.04 3.92 -9.20
CA ALA A 119 0.88 4.30 -10.00
C ALA A 119 0.19 3.05 -10.59
N GLY A 120 0.96 2.11 -11.14
CA GLY A 120 0.44 0.84 -11.64
C GLY A 120 -0.34 0.05 -10.58
N ARG A 121 0.17 -0.01 -9.35
CA ARG A 121 -0.51 -0.70 -8.23
C ARG A 121 -1.80 -0.01 -7.81
N VAL A 122 -1.84 1.32 -7.83
CA VAL A 122 -3.07 2.09 -7.56
C VAL A 122 -4.11 1.83 -8.65
N THR A 123 -3.71 1.84 -9.92
CA THR A 123 -4.60 1.52 -11.04
C THR A 123 -5.14 0.09 -10.97
N GLU A 124 -4.30 -0.88 -10.62
CA GLU A 124 -4.72 -2.27 -10.40
C GLU A 124 -5.74 -2.38 -9.26
N ALA A 125 -5.45 -1.76 -8.11
CA ALA A 125 -6.36 -1.75 -6.96
C ALA A 125 -7.72 -1.11 -7.30
N TRP A 126 -7.72 0.00 -8.05
CA TRP A 126 -8.94 0.59 -8.56
C TRP A 126 -9.70 -0.34 -9.50
N ASN A 127 -9.00 -1.00 -10.43
CA ASN A 127 -9.63 -1.97 -11.33
C ASN A 127 -10.30 -3.10 -10.57
N ASN A 128 -9.73 -3.58 -9.46
CA ASN A 128 -10.34 -4.61 -8.62
C ASN A 128 -11.63 -4.16 -7.93
N LEU A 129 -11.79 -2.85 -7.64
CA LEU A 129 -12.84 -2.36 -6.72
C LEU A 129 -13.86 -1.40 -7.35
N LYS A 130 -13.65 -0.96 -8.60
CA LYS A 130 -14.43 0.12 -9.25
C LYS A 130 -15.90 -0.18 -9.53
N THR A 131 -16.29 -1.46 -9.57
CA THR A 131 -17.69 -1.89 -9.69
C THR A 131 -18.02 -2.88 -8.59
N LEU A 132 -19.30 -2.99 -8.24
CA LEU A 132 -19.76 -3.92 -7.20
C LEU A 132 -19.42 -5.38 -7.56
N GLU A 133 -19.61 -5.75 -8.83
CA GLU A 133 -19.24 -7.07 -9.36
C GLU A 133 -17.75 -7.36 -9.16
N ARG A 134 -16.85 -6.47 -9.61
CA ARG A 134 -15.41 -6.68 -9.46
C ARG A 134 -15.00 -6.75 -7.98
N ARG A 135 -15.62 -5.91 -7.15
CA ARG A 135 -15.41 -5.93 -5.70
C ARG A 135 -15.81 -7.29 -5.10
N SER A 136 -16.96 -7.83 -5.48
CA SER A 136 -17.42 -9.14 -5.01
C SER A 136 -16.48 -10.27 -5.45
N THR A 137 -16.01 -10.25 -6.70
CA THR A 137 -15.03 -11.22 -7.22
C THR A 137 -13.70 -11.12 -6.47
N TYR A 138 -13.24 -9.90 -6.21
CA TYR A 138 -12.01 -9.65 -5.45
C TYR A 138 -12.10 -10.20 -4.02
N ASP A 139 -13.20 -9.92 -3.32
CA ASP A 139 -13.43 -10.38 -1.96
C ASP A 139 -13.52 -11.91 -1.90
N ALA A 140 -14.26 -12.54 -2.83
CA ALA A 140 -14.35 -13.99 -2.95
C ALA A 140 -12.97 -14.64 -3.16
N GLY A 141 -12.15 -14.08 -4.04
CA GLY A 141 -10.78 -14.54 -4.27
C GLY A 141 -9.92 -14.48 -3.01
N ARG A 142 -10.00 -13.39 -2.24
CA ARG A 142 -9.27 -13.27 -0.95
C ARG A 142 -9.73 -14.31 0.08
N HIS A 143 -11.02 -14.61 0.15
CA HIS A 143 -11.53 -15.62 1.07
C HIS A 143 -11.00 -17.01 0.73
N ALA A 144 -10.91 -17.35 -0.57
CA ALA A 144 -10.31 -18.61 -1.02
C ALA A 144 -8.81 -18.71 -0.65
N TYR A 145 -8.02 -17.66 -0.91
CA TYR A 145 -6.60 -17.63 -0.52
C TYR A 145 -6.42 -17.74 1.00
N ALA A 146 -7.25 -17.05 1.80
CA ALA A 146 -7.18 -17.12 3.25
C ALA A 146 -7.56 -18.51 3.81
N ALA A 147 -8.46 -19.23 3.14
CA ALA A 147 -8.83 -20.60 3.51
C ALA A 147 -7.74 -21.64 3.13
N GLU A 148 -6.96 -21.39 2.07
CA GLU A 148 -5.90 -22.31 1.61
C GLU A 148 -4.54 -22.15 2.32
N GLU A 149 -4.19 -20.95 2.80
CA GLU A 149 -2.93 -20.70 3.53
C GLU A 149 -2.73 -21.58 4.79
N PRO A 150 -3.70 -21.76 5.70
CA PRO A 150 -3.50 -22.59 6.89
C PRO A 150 -3.32 -24.09 6.55
N SER A 151 -3.92 -24.58 5.46
CA SER A 151 -3.78 -25.99 5.05
C SER A 151 -2.42 -26.28 4.42
N ARG A 152 -1.87 -25.35 3.62
CA ARG A 152 -0.51 -25.47 3.04
C ARG A 152 0.59 -25.40 4.10
N LEU A 153 0.48 -24.49 5.07
CA LEU A 153 1.48 -24.35 6.14
C LEU A 153 1.43 -25.54 7.13
N SER A 154 0.26 -26.14 7.36
CA SER A 154 0.12 -27.36 8.17
C SER A 154 0.67 -28.60 7.45
N ALA A 155 0.37 -28.78 6.16
CA ALA A 155 0.86 -29.92 5.39
C ALA A 155 2.39 -29.91 5.19
N ASN A 156 2.98 -28.72 5.02
CA ASN A 156 4.44 -28.60 4.87
C ASN A 156 5.20 -28.78 6.20
N ARG A 157 4.64 -28.41 7.36
CA ARG A 157 5.29 -28.67 8.66
C ARG A 157 5.32 -30.15 9.03
N ALA A 158 4.26 -30.90 8.71
CA ALA A 158 4.22 -32.34 8.94
C ALA A 158 5.22 -33.13 8.06
N SER A 159 5.69 -32.54 6.97
CA SER A 159 6.52 -33.20 5.96
C SER A 159 8.01 -32.80 6.01
N GLN A 160 8.42 -31.91 6.93
CA GLN A 160 9.80 -31.37 6.99
C GLN A 160 10.47 -31.50 8.37
N TRP A 161 10.08 -32.48 9.17
CA TRP A 161 10.91 -32.91 10.31
C TRP A 161 11.67 -34.19 9.93
N PRO A 162 12.98 -34.09 9.58
CA PRO A 162 13.81 -35.27 9.53
C PRO A 162 14.04 -35.77 10.96
N GLN A 163 13.58 -37.00 11.22
CA GLN A 163 14.02 -37.74 12.38
C GLN A 163 15.54 -37.87 12.34
N ALA A 164 16.15 -37.69 13.51
CA ALA A 164 17.46 -38.18 13.92
C ALA A 164 18.70 -37.57 13.24
N VAL A 165 19.38 -36.77 14.06
CA VAL A 165 20.84 -36.61 14.06
C VAL A 165 21.50 -37.98 14.11
N VAL A 166 22.07 -38.44 13.00
CA VAL A 166 23.24 -39.33 12.99
C VAL A 166 24.20 -38.83 11.93
N ARG A 167 25.42 -38.50 12.38
CA ARG A 167 26.57 -38.11 11.56
C ARG A 167 26.79 -39.11 10.43
N HIS A 168 27.20 -38.65 9.25
CA HIS A 168 28.38 -39.13 8.54
C HIS A 168 28.75 -38.13 7.42
N SER A 169 30.05 -38.11 7.14
CA SER A 169 30.83 -37.11 6.41
C SER A 169 30.86 -37.31 4.90
N GLN A 170 31.26 -36.21 4.21
CA GLN A 170 31.93 -36.10 2.90
C GLN A 170 31.11 -35.69 1.66
N ALA A 171 31.55 -34.53 1.14
CA ALA A 171 31.99 -34.24 -0.23
C ALA A 171 31.00 -33.86 -1.35
N ASN A 172 31.36 -32.72 -1.94
CA ASN A 172 31.45 -32.38 -3.38
C ASN A 172 30.33 -31.58 -4.10
N SER A 173 30.64 -30.29 -4.28
CA SER A 173 30.71 -29.48 -5.52
C SER A 173 29.54 -29.30 -6.53
N ARG A 174 29.39 -28.00 -6.91
CA ARG A 174 28.93 -27.42 -8.21
C ARG A 174 27.42 -27.57 -8.52
N THR A 175 26.65 -26.62 -9.08
CA THR A 175 26.89 -25.49 -10.00
C THR A 175 25.64 -24.58 -10.10
N ALA A 176 25.88 -23.29 -10.37
CA ALA A 176 25.13 -22.29 -11.17
C ALA A 176 23.61 -22.46 -11.46
N ARG A 177 22.83 -21.35 -11.44
CA ARG A 177 22.63 -20.40 -12.57
C ARG A 177 21.54 -19.34 -12.28
N ARG A 178 21.76 -18.14 -12.85
CA ARG A 178 20.98 -16.89 -12.80
C ARG A 178 19.72 -16.88 -13.69
N ARG A 179 18.78 -15.95 -13.42
CA ARG A 179 18.15 -14.90 -14.32
C ARG A 179 16.82 -14.42 -13.68
N ARG A 180 16.59 -13.15 -13.25
CA ARG A 180 16.44 -11.80 -13.88
C ARG A 180 15.18 -11.60 -14.78
N PRO A 181 14.59 -10.37 -14.77
CA PRO A 181 13.14 -10.11 -14.70
C PRO A 181 12.56 -9.44 -15.95
N LEU A 182 11.24 -9.16 -15.97
CA LEU A 182 10.59 -8.36 -17.03
C LEU A 182 9.74 -7.20 -16.47
N ARG A 183 9.82 -6.09 -17.20
CA ARG A 183 9.23 -4.75 -16.99
C ARG A 183 8.17 -4.47 -18.09
N HIS A 184 7.43 -3.37 -17.87
CA HIS A 184 6.57 -2.59 -18.79
C HIS A 184 5.10 -3.05 -18.87
N ALA A 185 4.06 -2.21 -18.91
CA ALA A 185 3.93 -0.79 -19.29
C ALA A 185 2.66 -0.17 -18.65
N LEU A 186 2.60 1.16 -18.41
CA LEU A 186 1.35 1.86 -18.08
C LEU A 186 1.43 3.38 -18.36
N LEU A 187 1.20 3.82 -19.61
CA LEU A 187 1.31 5.24 -20.00
C LEU A 187 0.06 5.90 -20.62
N ASP A 188 -1.11 5.25 -20.67
CA ASP A 188 -2.24 5.82 -21.46
C ASP A 188 -3.45 6.37 -20.66
N PHE A 189 -3.41 6.47 -19.33
CA PHE A 189 -4.66 6.65 -18.56
C PHE A 189 -5.01 8.09 -18.10
N LEU A 190 -4.17 9.10 -18.36
CA LEU A 190 -4.34 10.43 -17.73
C LEU A 190 -5.10 11.49 -18.56
N ALA A 191 -5.64 11.15 -19.72
CA ALA A 191 -6.36 12.11 -20.56
C ALA A 191 -7.83 12.39 -20.19
N HIS A 192 -8.37 11.79 -19.12
CA HIS A 192 -9.83 11.81 -18.85
C HIS A 192 -10.27 12.45 -17.52
N PHE A 193 -9.40 13.12 -16.75
CA PHE A 193 -9.76 13.73 -15.45
C PHE A 193 -9.93 15.25 -15.47
N ARG A 194 -10.67 15.76 -16.47
CA ARG A 194 -11.28 17.09 -16.44
C ARG A 194 -12.77 16.97 -16.76
N THR A 195 -13.62 16.96 -15.74
CA THR A 195 -14.90 17.70 -15.64
C THR A 195 -15.63 17.32 -14.35
#